data_AF-A0ABD0QE98-F1
#
_entry.id   AF-A0ABD0QE98-F1
#
_cell.length_a   1.000
_cell.length_b   1.000
_cell.length_c   1.000
_cell.angle_alpha   90.00
_cell.angle_beta   90.00
_cell.angle_gamma   90.00
#
_symmetry.space_group_name_H-M   'P 1'
#
loop_
_entity.id
_entity.type
_entity.pdbx_description
1 polymer ?
#
loop_
_entity_poly.entity_id
_entity_poly.type
_entity_poly.pdbx_seq_one_letter_code
_entity_poly.pdbx_strand_id
1 'polypeptide(L)'
;YVVSHSQLETRTLQVSVWHHDRFGHNNFLGETELTFDSWEFDTQIEEWFALQPRAESYVDSVMHYKGELTVVLKYIPAERNVSLPLDQVQ
;
A
#
# COMPACT_ATOMS: atom_id res chain seq x y z
N TYR A 1 -9.71 24.53 0.50
CA TYR A 1 -8.65 24.61 -0.53
C TYR A 1 -9.34 24.83 -1.86
N VAL A 2 -8.90 25.81 -2.66
CA VAL A 2 -9.47 26.12 -3.97
C VAL A 2 -8.36 26.00 -5.01
N VAL A 3 -8.61 25.30 -6.10
CA VAL A 3 -7.68 25.14 -7.22
C VAL A 3 -8.22 25.94 -8.39
N SER A 4 -7.38 26.78 -9.01
CA SER A 4 -7.77 27.55 -10.20
C SER A 4 -7.71 26.69 -11.47
N HIS A 5 -8.40 27.10 -12.53
CA HIS A 5 -8.37 26.43 -13.84
C HIS A 5 -6.93 26.25 -14.36
N SER A 6 -6.14 27.33 -14.36
CA SER A 6 -4.73 27.30 -14.77
C SER A 6 -3.86 26.30 -13.99
N GLN A 7 -4.23 26.00 -12.74
CA GLN A 7 -3.53 25.02 -11.92
C GLN A 7 -4.01 23.59 -12.19
N LEU A 8 -5.21 23.39 -12.74
CA LEU A 8 -5.71 22.09 -13.15
C LEU A 8 -5.06 21.63 -14.46
N GLU A 9 -4.82 22.54 -15.41
CA GLU A 9 -4.21 22.24 -16.73
C GLU A 9 -2.85 21.50 -16.65
N THR A 10 -2.17 21.55 -15.51
CA THR A 10 -0.88 20.89 -15.27
C THR A 10 -0.98 19.64 -14.39
N ARG A 11 -2.19 19.14 -14.14
CA ARG A 11 -2.45 18.00 -13.25
C ARG A 11 -3.02 16.81 -14.02
N THR A 12 -2.87 15.65 -13.38
CA THR A 12 -3.49 14.39 -13.79
C THR A 12 -4.45 13.96 -12.70
N LEU A 13 -5.66 13.58 -13.07
CA LEU A 13 -6.58 12.85 -12.22
C LEU A 13 -6.29 11.36 -12.36
N GLN A 14 -5.89 10.73 -11.27
CA GLN A 14 -5.76 9.28 -11.17
C GLN A 14 -6.97 8.72 -10.41
N VAL A 15 -7.67 7.79 -11.03
CA VAL A 15 -8.81 7.08 -10.41
C VAL A 15 -8.44 5.61 -10.32
N SER A 16 -8.38 5.09 -9.09
CA SER A 16 -8.13 3.67 -8.83
C SER A 16 -9.35 3.01 -8.19
N VAL A 17 -9.69 1.81 -8.65
CA VAL A 17 -10.80 1.02 -8.12
C VAL A 17 -10.24 -0.13 -7.28
N TRP A 18 -10.77 -0.30 -6.08
CA TRP A 18 -10.35 -1.33 -5.14
C TRP A 18 -11.56 -2.12 -4.66
N HIS A 19 -11.40 -3.43 -4.57
CA HIS A 19 -12.32 -4.29 -3.84
C HIS A 19 -11.99 -4.23 -2.36
N HIS A 20 -12.96 -3.87 -1.53
CA HIS A 20 -12.84 -3.88 -0.09
C HIS A 20 -13.36 -5.20 0.49
N ASP A 21 -12.47 -6.03 1.02
CA ASP A 21 -12.83 -7.30 1.68
C ASP A 21 -13.07 -7.10 3.19
N ARG A 22 -13.94 -7.94 3.76
CA ARG A 22 -14.36 -7.96 5.17
C ARG A 22 -13.22 -8.25 6.14
N PHE A 23 -12.12 -8.81 5.66
CA PHE A 23 -10.91 -9.11 6.45
C PHE A 23 -9.84 -8.00 6.37
N GLY A 24 -10.15 -6.86 5.74
CA GLY A 24 -9.27 -5.68 5.74
C GLY A 24 -8.20 -5.68 4.65
N HIS A 25 -8.22 -6.66 3.75
CA HIS A 25 -7.38 -6.65 2.55
C HIS A 25 -8.13 -5.96 1.41
N ASN A 26 -7.56 -4.87 0.89
CA ASN A 26 -8.08 -4.21 -0.32
C ASN A 26 -7.36 -4.77 -1.54
N ASN A 27 -8.11 -5.35 -2.49
CA ASN A 27 -7.54 -5.86 -3.74
C ASN A 27 -7.71 -4.82 -4.83
N PHE A 28 -6.61 -4.46 -5.49
CA PHE A 28 -6.63 -3.54 -6.61
C PHE A 28 -7.34 -4.17 -7.82
N LEU A 29 -8.27 -3.43 -8.44
CA LEU A 29 -9.02 -3.89 -9.60
C LEU A 29 -8.59 -3.20 -10.91
N GLY A 30 -7.96 -2.03 -10.82
CA GLY A 30 -7.52 -1.26 -11.97
C GLY A 30 -7.51 0.23 -11.70
N GLU A 31 -6.80 0.97 -12.55
CA GLU A 31 -6.73 2.43 -12.50
C GLU A 31 -6.80 3.06 -13.89
N THR A 32 -7.12 4.35 -13.93
CA THR A 32 -7.06 5.16 -15.14
C THR A 32 -6.54 6.54 -14.78
N GLU A 33 -5.86 7.17 -15.73
CA GLU A 33 -5.27 8.50 -15.59
C GLU A 33 -5.83 9.41 -16.68
N LEU A 34 -6.25 10.62 -16.29
CA LEU A 34 -6.74 11.65 -17.18
C LEU A 34 -5.90 12.89 -17.00
N THR A 35 -5.24 13.35 -18.06
CA THR A 35 -4.54 14.63 -18.06
C THR A 35 -5.55 15.76 -18.28
N PHE A 36 -5.35 16.85 -17.56
CA PHE A 36 -6.23 18.02 -17.66
C PHE A 36 -5.70 19.12 -18.59
N ASP A 37 -4.60 18.85 -19.28
CA ASP A 37 -3.98 19.76 -20.25
C ASP A 37 -4.89 20.10 -21.44
N SER A 38 -5.86 19.22 -21.74
CA SER A 38 -6.81 19.34 -22.84
C SER A 38 -8.26 19.10 -22.41
N TRP A 39 -8.53 19.11 -21.09
CA TRP A 39 -9.86 18.81 -20.56
C TRP A 39 -10.76 20.05 -20.55
N GLU A 40 -11.95 19.94 -21.15
CA GLU A 40 -12.93 21.03 -21.24
C GLU A 40 -13.89 21.03 -20.03
N PHE A 41 -13.48 21.73 -18.96
CA PHE A 41 -14.21 21.77 -17.68
C PHE A 41 -15.57 22.46 -17.74
N ASP A 42 -15.78 23.35 -18.72
CA ASP A 42 -17.05 24.07 -18.89
C ASP A 42 -18.12 23.21 -19.57
N THR A 43 -17.76 22.00 -20.03
CA THR A 43 -18.68 21.05 -20.63
C THR A 43 -18.91 19.84 -19.72
N GLN A 44 -20.17 19.46 -19.54
CA GLN A 44 -20.50 18.21 -18.87
C GLN A 44 -20.27 17.05 -19.84
N ILE A 45 -19.12 16.41 -19.73
CA ILE A 45 -18.73 15.25 -20.54
C ILE A 45 -18.96 13.98 -19.71
N GLU A 46 -19.68 13.02 -20.29
CA GLU A 46 -19.79 11.66 -19.77
C GLU A 46 -18.98 10.72 -20.66
N GLU A 47 -17.89 10.18 -20.14
CA GLU A 47 -16.98 9.31 -20.89
C GLU A 47 -16.65 8.04 -20.10
N TRP A 48 -16.49 6.93 -20.83
CA TRP A 48 -16.13 5.64 -20.27
C TRP A 48 -14.62 5.42 -20.38
N PHE A 49 -13.98 5.22 -19.23
CA PHE A 49 -12.55 4.92 -19.15
C PHE A 49 -12.34 3.45 -18.81
N ALA A 50 -11.60 2.73 -19.67
CA ALA A 50 -11.23 1.35 -19.39
C ALA A 50 -10.12 1.32 -18.33
N LEU A 51 -10.37 0.59 -17.24
CA LEU A 51 -9.38 0.38 -16.19
C LEU A 51 -8.17 -0.38 -16.74
N GLN A 52 -6.99 0.15 -16.47
CA GLN A 52 -5.71 -0.46 -16.78
C GLN A 52 -5.18 -1.20 -15.54
N PRO A 53 -4.47 -2.33 -15.72
CA PRO A 53 -3.70 -2.90 -14.64
C PRO A 53 -2.66 -1.90 -14.17
N ARG A 54 -2.34 -1.90 -12.88
CA ARG A 54 -1.25 -1.10 -12.33
C ARG A 54 0.01 -1.60 -13.02
N ALA A 55 0.65 -0.75 -13.82
CA ALA A 55 1.99 -1.06 -14.26
C ALA A 55 2.81 -1.26 -12.99
N GLU A 56 3.44 -2.43 -12.85
CA GLU A 56 4.42 -2.67 -11.79
C GLU A 56 5.58 -1.70 -12.03
N SER A 57 5.36 -0.45 -11.65
CA SER A 57 6.41 0.53 -11.56
C SER A 57 7.32 -0.05 -10.49
N TYR A 58 8.52 -0.41 -10.91
CA TYR A 58 9.60 -0.93 -10.08
C TYR A 58 10.00 0.03 -8.93
N VAL A 59 9.24 1.10 -8.74
CA VAL A 59 9.33 2.11 -7.68
C VAL A 59 8.60 1.68 -6.40
N ASP A 60 7.67 0.71 -6.44
CA ASP A 60 7.15 0.06 -5.21
C ASP A 60 8.18 -0.95 -4.63
N SER A 61 9.19 -1.30 -5.44
CA SER A 61 10.40 -2.03 -4.99
C SER A 61 11.34 -1.16 -4.15
N VAL A 62 11.11 0.15 -4.06
CA VAL A 62 11.74 0.96 -3.03
C VAL A 62 10.96 0.71 -1.75
N MET A 63 11.31 -0.40 -1.08
CA MET A 63 10.89 -0.79 0.28
C MET A 63 10.30 0.40 1.08
N HIS A 64 9.00 0.62 0.97
CA HIS A 64 8.33 1.58 1.82
C HIS A 64 8.44 1.04 3.26
N TYR A 65 9.01 1.83 4.17
CA TYR A 65 9.15 1.46 5.58
C TYR A 65 7.83 0.89 6.13
N LYS A 66 7.84 -0.40 6.52
CA LYS A 66 6.68 -1.13 7.04
C LYS A 66 6.61 -1.19 8.58
N GLY A 67 7.47 -0.42 9.25
CA GLY A 67 7.59 -0.46 10.71
C GLY A 67 8.92 -1.05 11.18
N GLU A 68 9.11 -1.03 12.50
CA GLU A 68 10.29 -1.57 13.18
C GLU A 68 9.90 -2.86 13.92
N LEU A 69 10.71 -3.91 13.77
CA LEU A 69 10.57 -5.16 14.54
C LEU A 69 11.84 -5.40 15.34
N THR A 70 11.76 -5.26 16.66
CA THR A 70 12.85 -5.63 17.56
C THR A 70 12.70 -7.08 18.00
N VAL A 71 13.67 -7.93 17.66
CA VAL A 71 13.70 -9.34 18.07
C VAL A 71 14.84 -9.57 19.06
N VAL A 72 14.54 -10.18 20.20
CA VAL A 72 15.54 -10.64 21.17
C VAL A 72 15.52 -12.16 21.23
N LEU A 73 16.66 -12.78 20.91
CA LEU A 73 16.83 -14.23 20.93
C LEU A 73 17.81 -14.60 22.05
N LYS A 74 17.42 -15.57 22.89
CA LYS A 74 18.31 -16.17 23.88
C LYS A 74 18.40 -17.66 23.61
N TYR A 75 19.55 -18.11 23.15
CA TYR A 75 19.86 -19.54 23.04
C TYR A 75 20.46 -20.03 24.37
N ILE A 76 19.90 -21.11 24.92
CA ILE A 76 20.45 -21.80 26.10
C ILE A 76 20.91 -23.19 25.63
N PRO A 77 22.24 -23.42 25.53
CA PRO A 77 22.77 -24.75 25.23
C PRO A 77 22.43 -25.76 26.33
N ALA A 78 22.21 -27.03 25.97
CA ALA A 78 21.85 -28.09 26.91
C ALA A 78 22.84 -28.27 28.09
N GLU A 79 24.11 -27.90 27.88
CA GLU A 79 25.18 -28.03 28.87
C GLU A 79 25.08 -27.03 30.04
N ARG A 80 24.23 -25.99 29.94
CA ARG A 80 24.00 -25.04 31.05
C ARG A 80 22.86 -25.44 32.00
N ASN A 81 22.18 -26.57 31.77
CA ASN A 81 21.09 -27.07 32.62
C ASN A 81 21.55 -28.09 33.69
N VAL A 82 22.84 -28.13 34.07
CA VAL A 82 23.35 -29.07 35.08
C VAL A 82 23.25 -28.53 36.52
N SER A 83 22.48 -27.46 36.77
CA SER A 83 22.33 -26.86 38.11
C SER A 83 20.91 -26.78 38.66
N LEU A 84 19.91 -27.35 37.97
CA LEU A 84 18.58 -27.53 38.57
C LEU A 84 18.49 -28.94 39.16
N PRO A 85 18.42 -29.11 40.49
CA PRO A 85 18.17 -30.41 41.08
C PRO A 85 16.79 -30.92 40.62
N LEU A 86 16.77 -32.17 40.15
CA LEU A 86 15.64 -32.86 39.52
C LEU A 86 14.52 -33.28 40.51
N ASP A 87 14.39 -32.63 41.67
CA ASP A 87 13.64 -33.19 42.82
C ASP A 87 12.52 -32.31 43.38
N GLN A 88 11.75 -31.64 42.51
CA GLN A 88 10.48 -31.01 42.89
C GLN A 88 9.46 -31.16 41.76
N VAL A 89 9.07 -32.40 41.46
CA VAL A 89 7.76 -32.68 40.86
C VAL A 89 7.11 -33.76 41.73
N GLN A 90 6.25 -33.32 42.66
CA GLN A 90 5.19 -34.13 43.23
C GLN A 90 3.86 -33.46 42.90
#